data_AF-A0A2W6SSI3-F1
#
_entry.id   AF-A0A2W6SSI3-F1
#
_cell.length_a   1.000
_cell.length_b   1.000
_cell.length_c   1.000
_cell.angle_alpha   90.00
_cell.angle_beta   90.00
_cell.angle_gamma   90.00
#
_symmetry.space_group_name_H-M   'P 1'
#
loop_
_entity.id
_entity.type
_entity.pdbx_description
1 polymer ?
#
loop_
_entity_poly.entity_id
_entity_poly.type
_entity_poly.pdbx_seq_one_letter_code
_entity_poly.pdbx_strand_id
1 'polypeptide(L)'
;MLNLDREKTQAVADQNREAFAAMDSALAQAAQLTAAFLTASQGSGLTATESQRILKQIHESATKIIEGRGDMIRATALLTRCLEHRAIPVTSVGCPIGLELEQQETARHLTLVA
;
A
#
# COMPACT_ATOMS: atom_id res chain seq x y z
N MET A 1 -11.64 -19.95 -19.64
CA MET A 1 -10.47 -19.12 -20.03
C MET A 1 -10.89 -17.65 -20.00
N LEU A 2 -10.22 -16.79 -19.25
CA LEU A 2 -10.43 -15.32 -19.29
C LEU A 2 -9.71 -14.76 -20.52
N ASN A 3 -10.46 -14.31 -21.52
CA ASN A 3 -9.92 -13.65 -22.72
C ASN A 3 -9.83 -12.15 -22.40
N LEU A 4 -8.68 -11.71 -21.89
CA LEU A 4 -8.49 -10.32 -21.44
C LEU A 4 -7.89 -9.49 -22.56
N ASP A 5 -8.56 -8.40 -22.88
CA ASP A 5 -8.15 -7.41 -23.86
C ASP A 5 -6.93 -6.62 -23.35
N ARG A 6 -5.96 -6.37 -24.23
CA ARG A 6 -4.68 -5.72 -23.88
C ARG A 6 -4.90 -4.27 -23.42
N GLU A 7 -5.74 -3.51 -24.10
CA GLU A 7 -6.01 -2.11 -23.76
C GLU A 7 -6.75 -2.03 -22.42
N LYS A 8 -7.71 -2.93 -22.18
CA LYS A 8 -8.40 -3.02 -20.89
C LYS A 8 -7.45 -3.42 -19.76
N THR A 9 -6.49 -4.31 -20.03
CA THR A 9 -5.48 -4.71 -19.04
C THR A 9 -4.54 -3.54 -18.72
N GLN A 10 -4.13 -2.77 -19.72
CA GLN A 10 -3.31 -1.57 -19.51
C GLN A 10 -4.06 -0.50 -18.71
N ALA A 11 -5.35 -0.28 -18.97
CA ALA A 11 -6.16 0.65 -18.21
C ALA A 11 -6.24 0.26 -16.72
N VAL A 12 -6.37 -1.04 -16.43
CA VAL A 12 -6.30 -1.55 -15.04
C VAL A 12 -4.92 -1.28 -14.42
N ALA A 13 -3.83 -1.46 -15.18
CA ALA A 13 -2.48 -1.12 -14.75
C ALA A 13 -2.32 0.34 -14.34
N ASP A 14 -2.89 1.24 -15.14
CA ASP A 14 -2.79 2.68 -14.94
C ASP A 14 -3.61 3.09 -13.71
N GLN A 15 -4.85 2.60 -13.61
CA GLN A 15 -5.71 2.80 -12.44
C GLN A 15 -5.08 2.27 -11.15
N ASN A 16 -4.40 1.13 -11.22
CA ASN A 16 -3.74 0.55 -10.05
C ASN A 16 -2.58 1.43 -9.57
N ARG A 17 -1.79 1.99 -10.49
CA ARG A 17 -0.72 2.96 -10.17
C ARG A 17 -1.29 4.24 -9.56
N GLU A 18 -2.36 4.77 -10.12
CA GLU A 18 -3.06 5.94 -9.58
C GLU A 18 -3.59 5.67 -8.17
N ALA A 19 -4.17 4.50 -7.93
CA ALA A 19 -4.65 4.10 -6.61
C ALA A 19 -3.52 4.02 -5.57
N PHE A 20 -2.38 3.43 -5.92
CA PHE A 20 -1.20 3.44 -5.04
C PHE A 20 -0.71 4.86 -4.73
N ALA A 21 -0.60 5.71 -5.74
CA ALA A 21 -0.21 7.10 -5.55
C ALA A 21 -1.19 7.87 -4.65
N ALA A 22 -2.50 7.63 -4.80
CA ALA A 22 -3.53 8.23 -3.95
C ALA A 22 -3.42 7.77 -2.50
N MET A 23 -3.18 6.47 -2.25
CA MET A 23 -2.97 5.95 -0.89
C MET A 23 -1.68 6.51 -0.26
N ASP A 24 -0.59 6.58 -1.02
CA ASP A 24 0.67 7.16 -0.54
C ASP A 24 0.50 8.66 -0.19
N SER A 25 -0.24 9.40 -1.02
CA SER A 25 -0.61 10.79 -0.72
C SER A 25 -1.48 10.90 0.53
N ALA A 26 -2.46 10.02 0.71
CA ALA A 26 -3.33 10.01 1.89
C ALA A 26 -2.54 9.74 3.18
N LEU A 27 -1.54 8.84 3.14
CA LEU A 27 -0.64 8.61 4.27
C LEU A 27 0.20 9.85 4.62
N ALA A 28 0.76 10.52 3.62
CA ALA A 28 1.49 11.77 3.83
C ALA A 28 0.59 12.85 4.46
N GLN A 29 -0.65 12.98 3.98
CA GLN A 29 -1.63 13.93 4.51
C GLN A 29 -2.03 13.58 5.95
N ALA A 30 -2.20 12.30 6.31
CA ALA A 30 -2.49 11.88 7.68
C ALA A 30 -1.35 12.21 8.65
N ALA A 31 -0.09 12.06 8.21
CA ALA A 31 1.08 12.46 8.99
C ALA A 31 1.12 13.99 9.19
N GLN A 32 0.88 14.76 8.13
CA GLN A 32 0.78 16.22 8.21
C GLN A 32 -0.35 16.68 9.14
N LEU A 33 -1.52 16.05 9.07
CA LEU A 33 -2.65 16.32 9.96
C LEU A 33 -2.28 16.06 11.43
N THR A 34 -1.56 14.98 11.71
CA THR A 34 -1.09 14.67 13.06
C THR A 34 -0.19 15.78 13.60
N ALA A 35 0.78 16.24 12.80
CA ALA A 35 1.68 17.33 13.18
C ALA A 35 0.94 18.67 13.36
N ALA A 36 0.01 18.97 12.46
CA ALA A 36 -0.83 20.16 12.54
C ALA A 36 -1.70 20.15 13.81
N PHE A 37 -2.31 19.00 14.13
CA PHE A 37 -3.10 18.84 15.35
C PHE A 37 -2.26 19.02 16.61
N LEU A 38 -1.06 18.42 16.68
CA LEU A 38 -0.15 18.58 17.81
C LEU A 38 0.20 20.06 18.02
N THR A 39 0.47 20.79 16.95
CA THR A 39 0.75 22.23 17.00
C THR A 39 -0.47 23.01 17.46
N ALA A 40 -1.64 22.76 16.87
CA ALA A 40 -2.89 23.45 17.21
C ALA A 40 -3.39 23.16 18.62
N SER A 41 -3.07 21.98 19.17
CA SER A 41 -3.46 21.59 20.52
C SER A 41 -2.68 22.33 21.62
N GLN A 42 -1.55 22.94 21.29
CA GLN A 42 -0.77 23.73 22.25
C GLN A 42 -1.52 25.02 22.61
N GLY A 43 -1.87 25.17 23.89
CA GLY A 43 -2.60 26.34 24.36
C GLY A 43 -4.07 26.38 23.96
N SER A 44 -4.63 25.30 23.40
CA SER A 44 -6.05 25.25 22.98
C SER A 44 -7.03 25.07 24.14
N GLY A 45 -6.54 24.74 25.34
CA GLY A 45 -7.37 24.41 26.50
C GLY A 45 -7.94 22.99 26.50
N LEU A 46 -7.61 22.16 25.49
CA LEU A 46 -7.97 20.74 25.49
C LEU A 46 -7.34 20.01 26.67
N THR A 47 -8.13 19.13 27.29
CA THR A 47 -7.59 18.19 28.27
C THR A 47 -6.71 17.15 27.57
N ALA A 48 -5.76 16.56 28.31
CA ALA A 48 -4.92 15.48 27.80
C ALA A 48 -5.73 14.28 27.27
N THR A 49 -6.88 13.98 27.87
CA THR A 49 -7.77 12.90 27.44
C THR A 49 -8.43 13.21 26.10
N GLU A 50 -8.87 14.46 25.88
CA GLU A 50 -9.48 14.87 24.60
C GLU A 50 -8.46 14.85 23.48
N SER A 51 -7.27 15.43 23.69
CA SER A 51 -6.21 15.43 22.69
C SER A 51 -5.75 14.02 22.34
N GLN A 52 -5.62 13.13 23.34
CA GLN A 52 -5.24 11.74 23.13
C GLN A 52 -6.31 10.97 22.35
N ARG A 53 -7.61 11.20 22.62
CA ARG A 53 -8.70 10.58 21.85
C ARG A 53 -8.66 10.99 20.39
N ILE A 54 -8.38 12.26 20.09
CA ILE A 54 -8.28 12.77 18.72
C ILE A 54 -7.06 12.14 18.01
N LEU A 55 -5.88 12.15 18.65
CA LEU A 55 -4.68 11.51 18.11
C LEU A 55 -4.91 10.02 17.81
N LYS A 56 -5.59 9.32 18.71
CA LYS A 56 -5.97 7.91 18.50
C LYS A 56 -6.83 7.73 17.25
N GLN A 57 -7.83 8.60 17.02
CA GLN A 57 -8.68 8.52 15.83
C GLN A 57 -7.91 8.81 14.53
N ILE A 58 -7.01 9.80 14.54
CA ILE A 58 -6.14 10.08 13.37
C ILE A 58 -5.25 8.87 13.07
N HIS A 59 -4.65 8.27 14.10
CA HIS A 59 -3.82 7.08 13.97
C HIS A 59 -4.61 5.88 13.43
N GLU A 60 -5.80 5.59 13.98
CA GLU A 60 -6.67 4.50 13.51
C GLU A 60 -7.05 4.69 12.04
N SER A 61 -7.30 5.93 11.61
CA SER A 61 -7.53 6.24 10.20
C SER A 61 -6.30 5.96 9.33
N ALA A 62 -5.10 6.36 9.77
CA ALA A 62 -3.86 6.10 9.05
C ALA A 62 -3.56 4.59 8.92
N THR A 63 -3.78 3.82 9.99
CA THR A 63 -3.63 2.35 9.98
C THR A 63 -4.49 1.70 8.90
N LYS A 64 -5.76 2.11 8.75
CA LYS A 64 -6.64 1.56 7.71
C LYS A 64 -6.13 1.83 6.29
N ILE A 65 -5.47 2.97 6.05
CA ILE A 65 -4.86 3.26 4.75
C ILE A 65 -3.67 2.34 4.50
N ILE A 66 -2.83 2.09 5.51
CA ILE A 66 -1.69 1.16 5.42
C ILE A 66 -2.19 -0.27 5.14
N GLU A 67 -3.22 -0.71 5.86
CA GLU A 67 -3.84 -2.03 5.68
C GLU A 67 -4.40 -2.18 4.26
N GLY A 68 -5.19 -1.19 3.80
CA GLY A 68 -5.76 -1.18 2.44
C GLY A 68 -4.69 -1.19 1.36
N ARG A 69 -3.57 -0.49 1.57
CA ARG A 69 -2.41 -0.56 0.66
C ARG A 69 -1.82 -1.97 0.61
N GLY A 70 -1.72 -2.65 1.75
CA GLY A 70 -1.30 -4.05 1.82
C GLY A 70 -2.24 -5.01 1.09
N ASP A 71 -3.56 -4.80 1.22
CA ASP A 71 -4.56 -5.55 0.46
C ASP A 71 -4.44 -5.34 -1.04
N MET A 72 -4.21 -4.09 -1.47
CA MET A 72 -3.99 -3.77 -2.89
C MET A 72 -2.74 -4.41 -3.47
N ILE A 73 -1.65 -4.52 -2.69
CA ILE A 73 -0.44 -5.25 -3.10
C ILE A 73 -0.79 -6.72 -3.36
N ARG A 74 -1.51 -7.37 -2.43
CA ARG A 74 -1.95 -8.76 -2.58
C ARG A 74 -2.87 -8.94 -3.80
N ALA A 75 -3.84 -8.05 -3.99
CA ALA A 75 -4.74 -8.09 -5.14
C ALA A 75 -3.98 -7.95 -6.47
N THR A 76 -3.01 -7.03 -6.53
CA THR A 76 -2.14 -6.84 -7.70
C THR A 76 -1.32 -8.07 -8.00
N ALA A 77 -0.74 -8.71 -6.97
CA ALA A 77 0.02 -9.95 -7.12
C ALA A 77 -0.85 -11.09 -7.68
N LEU A 78 -2.10 -11.22 -7.22
CA LEU A 78 -3.05 -12.20 -7.77
C LEU A 78 -3.38 -11.93 -9.23
N LEU A 79 -3.64 -10.66 -9.59
CA LEU A 79 -3.89 -10.25 -10.98
C LEU A 79 -2.70 -10.58 -11.89
N THR A 80 -1.49 -10.28 -11.44
CA THR A 80 -0.25 -10.63 -12.14
C THR A 80 -0.15 -12.13 -12.38
N ARG A 81 -0.34 -12.97 -11.35
CA ARG A 81 -0.30 -14.44 -11.50
C ARG A 81 -1.35 -14.94 -12.50
N CYS A 82 -2.55 -14.36 -12.52
CA CYS A 82 -3.58 -14.71 -13.51
C CYS A 82 -3.16 -14.40 -14.96
N LEU A 83 -2.31 -13.38 -15.18
CA LEU A 83 -1.82 -12.97 -16.49
C LEU A 83 -0.53 -13.66 -16.92
N GLU A 84 0.35 -14.04 -15.98
CA GLU A 84 1.56 -14.85 -16.28
C GLU A 84 1.21 -16.18 -16.96
N HIS A 85 0.13 -16.82 -16.51
CA HIS A 85 -0.40 -18.03 -17.14
C HIS A 85 -0.97 -17.79 -18.57
N ARG A 86 -1.06 -16.53 -19.02
CA ARG A 86 -1.66 -16.12 -20.29
C ARG A 86 -0.65 -15.62 -21.34
N ALA A 87 0.66 -15.65 -21.03
CA ALA A 87 1.71 -15.08 -21.88
C ALA A 87 1.55 -13.56 -22.17
N ILE A 88 0.84 -12.84 -21.30
CA ILE A 88 0.74 -11.37 -21.34
C ILE A 88 1.88 -10.82 -20.46
N PRO A 89 2.70 -9.87 -20.95
CA PRO A 89 3.83 -9.36 -20.19
C PRO A 89 3.39 -8.72 -18.86
N VAL A 90 3.96 -9.21 -17.77
CA VAL A 90 3.68 -8.91 -16.34
C VAL A 90 3.72 -7.42 -15.99
N THR A 91 4.39 -6.62 -16.81
CA THR A 91 4.41 -5.15 -16.70
C THR A 91 3.03 -4.49 -16.89
N SER A 92 2.01 -5.25 -17.30
CA SER A 92 0.67 -4.75 -17.59
C SER A 92 -0.26 -4.59 -16.38
N VAL A 93 0.17 -4.82 -15.14
CA VAL A 93 -0.65 -4.53 -13.93
C VAL A 93 0.10 -3.63 -12.96
N GLY A 94 0.74 -2.58 -13.48
CA GLY A 94 1.13 -1.40 -12.70
C GLY A 94 1.98 -1.69 -11.47
N CYS A 95 2.77 -2.77 -11.51
CA CYS A 95 3.35 -3.39 -10.33
C CYS A 95 4.19 -2.36 -9.56
N PRO A 96 3.86 -2.06 -8.30
CA PRO A 96 4.76 -1.31 -7.45
C PRO A 96 6.01 -2.18 -7.25
N ILE A 97 7.17 -1.60 -7.56
CA ILE A 97 8.49 -2.22 -7.47
C ILE A 97 8.60 -3.01 -6.14
N GLY A 98 8.97 -4.29 -6.22
CA GLY A 98 9.27 -5.12 -5.03
C GLY A 98 8.43 -6.39 -4.85
N LEU A 99 7.44 -6.68 -5.70
CA LEU A 99 6.85 -8.02 -5.81
C LEU A 99 7.73 -8.94 -6.68
N GLU A 100 9.04 -8.93 -6.43
CA GLU A 100 9.84 -10.08 -6.79
C GLU A 100 9.19 -11.25 -6.09
N LEU A 101 8.71 -12.18 -6.91
CA LEU A 101 8.14 -13.46 -6.51
C LEU A 101 8.79 -13.87 -5.20
N GLU A 102 7.99 -14.18 -4.18
CA GLU A 102 8.38 -15.12 -3.14
C GLU A 102 8.75 -16.44 -3.88
N GLN A 103 9.92 -16.44 -4.53
CA GLN A 103 10.68 -17.62 -4.82
C GLN A 103 10.85 -18.22 -3.45
N GLN A 104 10.17 -19.35 -3.26
CA GLN A 104 10.49 -20.39 -2.30
C GLN A 104 11.56 -19.94 -1.31
N GLU A 105 11.19 -19.76 -0.05
CA GLU A 105 12.11 -19.96 1.06
C GLU A 105 12.66 -21.41 1.02
N THR A 106 13.41 -21.77 -0.01
CA THR A 106 14.40 -22.83 0.05
C THR A 106 15.57 -22.22 0.80
N ALA A 107 15.46 -22.29 2.13
CA ALA A 107 16.54 -22.41 3.10
C ALA A 107 17.93 -22.08 2.54
N ARG A 108 18.27 -20.80 2.40
CA ARG A 108 19.66 -20.38 2.35
C ARG A 108 20.14 -20.21 3.79
N HIS A 109 20.57 -21.32 4.38
CA HIS A 109 21.41 -21.27 5.57
C HIS A 109 22.62 -20.39 5.26
N LEU A 110 22.70 -19.23 5.91
CA LEU A 110 23.93 -18.45 5.99
C LEU A 110 24.90 -19.23 6.88
N THR A 111 25.88 -19.90 6.28
CA THR A 111 27.03 -20.40 7.01
C THR A 111 27.92 -19.20 7.33
N LEU A 112 27.92 -18.79 8.60
CA LEU A 112 28.95 -17.91 9.15
C LEU A 112 30.28 -18.66 9.13
N VAL A 113 31.22 -18.20 8.31
CA VAL A 113 32.62 -18.60 8.41
C VAL A 113 33.26 -17.72 9.49
N ALA A 114 33.73 -18.37 10.56
CA ALA A 114 34.49 -17.76 11.64
C ALA A 114 35.92 -17.43 11.21
#